data_AF-A0A4Y9TA26-F1
#
_entry.id   AF-A0A4Y9TA26-F1
#
_cell.length_a   1.000
_cell.length_b   1.000
_cell.length_c   1.000
_cell.angle_alpha   90.00
_cell.angle_beta   90.00
_cell.angle_gamma   90.00
#
_symmetry.space_group_name_H-M   'P 1'
#
loop_
_entity.id
_entity.type
_entity.pdbx_description
1 polymer ?
#
loop_
_entity_poly.entity_id
_entity_poly.type
_entity_poly.pdbx_seq_one_letter_code
_entity_poly.pdbx_strand_id
1 'polypeptide(L)' 'MLFRTWDSFTQEWEDFGSDSSTSTQKKTVLTTTGAKTLEDARAIFMSNSDKRIDTLLANADSVAYMISQAGRALDPGA' A
#
# COMPACT_ATOMS: atom_id res chain seq x y z
N MET A 1 4.75 -0.18 9.64
CA MET A 1 3.42 -0.80 9.76
C MET A 1 2.97 -1.22 8.35
N LEU A 2 2.50 -2.45 8.14
CA LEU A 2 2.11 -2.90 6.79
C LEU A 2 0.71 -2.43 6.42
N PHE A 3 0.52 -2.05 5.15
CA PHE A 3 -0.76 -1.64 4.56
C PHE A 3 -1.42 -0.46 5.27
N ARG A 4 -0.62 0.53 5.69
CA ARG A 4 -1.07 1.79 6.26
C ARG A 4 -0.49 2.98 5.49
N THR A 5 -1.23 4.07 5.43
CA THR A 5 -0.79 5.36 4.92
C THR A 5 -0.73 6.38 6.04
N TRP A 6 0.09 7.42 5.87
CA TRP A 6 0.03 8.59 6.72
C TRP A 6 -1.11 9.48 6.24
N ASP A 7 -2.04 9.82 7.13
CA ASP A 7 -3.05 10.84 6.86
C ASP A 7 -2.61 12.16 7.48
N SER A 8 -2.53 13.21 6.66
CA SER A 8 -2.04 14.52 7.11
C SER A 8 -3.11 15.35 7.81
N PHE A 9 -4.38 14.95 7.73
CA PHE A 9 -5.51 15.65 8.32
C PHE A 9 -5.77 15.17 9.76
N THR A 10 -5.80 13.85 9.98
CA THR A 10 -5.90 13.22 11.29
C THR A 10 -4.55 13.20 12.02
N GLN A 11 -3.44 13.35 11.28
CA GLN A 11 -2.07 13.20 11.78
C GLN A 11 -1.81 11.81 12.38
N GLU A 12 -2.44 10.79 11.78
CA GLU A 12 -2.34 9.40 12.23
C GLU A 12 -1.98 8.47 11.08
N TRP A 13 -1.46 7.29 11.44
CA TRP A 13 -1.33 6.19 10.48
C TRP A 13 -2.67 5.50 10.34
N GLU A 14 -3.19 5.42 9.12
CA GLU A 14 -4.48 4.82 8.84
C GLU A 14 -4.34 3.60 7.92
N ASP A 15 -5.22 2.62 8.12
CA ASP A 15 -5.30 1.46 7.25
C ASP A 15 -5.70 1.86 5.82
N PHE A 16 -5.20 1.12 4.82
CA PHE A 16 -5.63 1.36 3.45
C PHE A 16 -7.16 1.23 3.30
N GLY A 17 -7.76 2.19 2.62
CA GLY A 17 -9.18 2.35 2.43
C GLY A 17 -9.93 2.90 3.64
N SER A 18 -9.23 3.51 4.61
CA SER A 18 -9.86 4.50 5.52
C SER A 18 -10.35 5.71 4.75
N ASP A 19 -9.58 6.16 3.75
CA ASP A 19 -9.98 7.20 2.80
C ASP A 19 -10.14 6.65 1.38
N SER A 20 -10.99 7.32 0.60
CA SER A 20 -11.22 7.03 -0.83
C SER A 20 -9.92 7.00 -1.65
N SER A 21 -8.92 7.79 -1.28
CA SER A 21 -7.61 7.87 -1.93
C SER A 21 -6.77 6.58 -1.81
N THR A 22 -7.02 5.76 -0.77
CA THR A 22 -6.29 4.50 -0.53
C THR A 22 -7.10 3.23 -0.79
N SER A 23 -8.31 3.39 -1.34
CA SER A 23 -9.24 2.28 -1.59
C SER A 23 -8.73 1.31 -2.66
N THR A 24 -8.05 1.80 -3.69
CA THR A 24 -7.45 0.99 -4.75
C THR A 24 -6.29 0.14 -4.22
N GLN A 25 -5.48 0.70 -3.33
CA GLN A 25 -4.36 0.03 -2.67
C GLN A 25 -4.88 -1.08 -1.76
N LYS A 26 -5.94 -0.82 -0.98
CA LYS A 26 -6.63 -1.85 -0.18
C LYS A 26 -7.08 -3.01 -1.06
N LYS A 27 -7.77 -2.71 -2.17
CA LYS A 27 -8.28 -3.73 -3.09
C LYS A 27 -7.16 -4.57 -3.71
N THR A 28 -6.07 -3.92 -4.10
CA THR A 28 -4.90 -4.59 -4.69
C THR A 28 -4.25 -5.54 -3.68
N VAL A 29 -4.03 -5.08 -2.45
CA VAL A 29 -3.50 -5.92 -1.36
C VAL A 29 -4.40 -7.12 -1.10
N LEU A 30 -5.70 -6.92 -0.91
CA LEU A 30 -6.64 -8.03 -0.65
C LEU A 30 -6.69 -9.02 -1.81
N THR A 31 -6.62 -8.54 -3.05
CA THR A 31 -6.67 -9.39 -4.25
C THR A 31 -5.41 -10.23 -4.41
N THR A 32 -4.24 -9.63 -4.21
CA THR A 32 -2.93 -10.29 -4.38
C THR A 32 -2.65 -11.29 -3.26
N THR A 33 -2.95 -10.93 -2.02
CA THR A 33 -2.86 -11.86 -0.88
C THR A 33 -3.99 -12.88 -0.86
N GLY A 34 -5.11 -12.63 -1.55
CA GLY A 34 -6.32 -13.46 -1.47
C GLY A 34 -7.08 -13.31 -0.13
N ALA A 35 -6.80 -12.23 0.60
CA ALA A 35 -7.34 -11.99 1.94
C ALA A 35 -8.70 -11.30 1.89
N LYS A 36 -9.50 -11.47 2.95
CA LYS A 36 -10.78 -10.75 3.13
C LYS A 36 -10.63 -9.47 3.95
N THR A 37 -9.63 -9.40 4.81
CA THR A 37 -9.34 -8.25 5.67
C THR A 37 -7.86 -7.89 5.59
N LEU A 38 -7.52 -6.64 5.97
CA LEU A 38 -6.11 -6.21 5.99
C LEU A 38 -5.29 -6.95 7.05
N GLU A 39 -5.91 -7.36 8.16
CA GLU A 39 -5.26 -8.21 9.17
C GLU A 39 -4.87 -9.57 8.60
N ASP A 40 -5.79 -10.23 7.88
CA ASP A 40 -5.53 -11.50 7.22
C ASP A 40 -4.47 -11.33 6.11
N ALA A 41 -4.53 -10.23 5.35
CA ALA A 41 -3.50 -9.87 4.38
C ALA A 41 -2.11 -9.74 5.02
N ARG A 42 -2.01 -9.17 6.23
CA ARG A 42 -0.74 -9.05 6.97
C ARG A 42 -0.20 -10.42 7.35
N ALA A 43 -1.06 -11.28 7.89
CA ALA A 43 -0.68 -12.63 8.25
C ALA A 43 -0.19 -13.42 7.03
N ILE A 44 -0.91 -13.35 5.91
CA ILE A 44 -0.53 -14.02 4.65
C ILE A 44 0.77 -13.45 4.10
N PHE A 45 0.93 -12.12 4.09
CA PHE A 45 2.15 -11.46 3.62
C PHE A 45 3.38 -11.84 4.45
N MET A 46 3.23 -12.03 5.76
CA MET A 46 4.32 -12.47 6.63
C MET A 46 4.63 -13.96 6.51
N SER A 47 3.61 -14.79 6.27
CA SER A 47 3.73 -16.25 6.26
C SER A 47 4.10 -16.83 4.88
N ASN A 48 3.67 -16.18 3.78
CA ASN A 48 3.83 -16.70 2.42
C ASN A 48 4.76 -15.82 1.58
N SER A 49 5.97 -16.29 1.33
CA SER A 49 6.98 -15.60 0.52
C SER A 49 6.54 -15.32 -0.92
N ASP A 50 5.81 -16.25 -1.54
CA ASP A 50 5.30 -16.11 -2.91
C ASP A 50 4.26 -14.98 -3.01
N LYS A 51 3.26 -15.02 -2.12
CA LYS A 51 2.25 -13.95 -1.99
C LYS A 51 2.83 -12.59 -1.64
N ARG A 52 3.91 -12.57 -0.85
CA ARG A 52 4.64 -11.35 -0.55
C ARG A 52 5.29 -10.75 -1.80
N ILE A 53 5.91 -11.56 -2.65
CA ILE A 53 6.50 -11.09 -3.92
C ILE A 53 5.40 -10.57 -4.85
N ASP A 54 4.29 -11.30 -4.99
CA ASP A 54 3.13 -10.88 -5.80
C ASP A 54 2.55 -9.55 -5.30
N THR A 55 2.35 -9.43 -3.98
CA THR A 55 1.86 -8.19 -3.35
C THR A 55 2.83 -7.04 -3.54
N LEU A 56 4.14 -7.27 -3.40
CA LEU A 56 5.17 -6.25 -3.62
C LEU A 56 5.24 -5.80 -5.08
N LEU A 57 5.10 -6.72 -6.05
CA LEU A 57 5.11 -6.40 -7.49
C LEU A 57 3.83 -5.70 -7.92
N ALA A 58 2.67 -6.16 -7.45
CA ALA A 58 1.39 -5.53 -7.75
C ALA A 58 1.26 -4.15 -7.08
N ASN A 59 1.84 -3.99 -5.88
CA ASN A 59 2.01 -2.67 -5.29
C ASN A 59 3.17 -1.92 -5.92
N ALA A 60 4.14 -2.53 -6.61
CA ALA A 60 5.24 -1.80 -7.25
C ALA A 60 4.74 -0.92 -8.40
N ASP A 61 3.62 -1.22 -9.04
CA ASP A 61 3.03 -0.26 -10.01
C ASP A 61 2.48 0.99 -9.28
N SER A 62 1.81 0.82 -8.12
CA SER A 62 1.33 1.93 -7.27
C SER A 62 2.41 2.60 -6.38
N VAL A 63 3.46 1.87 -6.00
CA VAL A 63 4.58 2.32 -5.16
C VAL A 63 5.69 2.88 -6.05
N ALA A 64 5.94 2.35 -7.25
CA ALA A 64 6.72 3.07 -8.25
C ALA A 64 5.99 4.33 -8.70
N TYR A 65 4.65 4.32 -8.79
CA TYR A 65 3.88 5.55 -8.98
C TYR A 65 4.05 6.52 -7.79
N MET A 66 3.94 6.07 -6.55
CA MET A 66 4.15 6.92 -5.36
C MET A 66 5.61 7.37 -5.18
N ILE A 67 6.63 6.55 -5.48
CA ILE A 67 8.04 6.92 -5.46
C ILE A 67 8.37 7.84 -6.64
N SER A 68 7.73 7.66 -7.80
CA SER A 68 7.86 8.61 -8.92
C SER A 68 7.21 9.94 -8.59
N GLN A 69 6.05 9.96 -7.92
CA GLN A 69 5.42 11.20 -7.48
C GLN A 69 6.14 11.84 -6.30
N ALA A 70 6.65 11.07 -5.33
CA ALA A 70 7.45 11.58 -4.22
C ALA A 70 8.83 12.06 -4.69
N GLY A 71 9.47 11.36 -5.64
CA GLY A 71 10.71 11.79 -6.29
C GLY A 71 10.54 13.05 -7.12
N ARG A 72 9.37 13.26 -7.74
CA ARG A 72 9.01 14.50 -8.44
C ARG A 72 8.59 15.62 -7.48
N ALA A 73 8.04 15.31 -6.31
CA ALA A 73 7.75 16.28 -5.25
C ALA A 73 9.00 16.69 -4.43
N LEU A 74 10.05 15.86 -4.47
CA LEU A 74 11.38 16.16 -3.91
C LEU A 74 12.32 16.84 -4.91
N ASP A 75 11.91 17.00 -6.17
CA ASP A 75 12.57 17.85 -7.17
C ASP A 75 11.69 19.10 -7.45
N PRO A 76 11.70 20.11 -6.57
CA PRO A 76 11.26 21.45 -6.94
C PRO A 76 12.34 22.12 -7.79
N GLY A 77 12.48 21.68 -9.05
CA GLY A 77 13.20 22.40 -10.10
C GLY A 77 14.72 22.26 -10.10
N ALA A 78 15.23 21.73 -11.21
CA ALA A 78 16.46 22.23 -11.83
C ALA A 78 16.13 23.36 -12.82
#